data_AF-A0A9Y2IGH3-F1
#
_entry.id   AF-A0A9Y2IGH3-F1
#
_cell.length_a   1.000
_cell.length_b   1.000
_cell.length_c   1.000
_cell.angle_alpha   90.00
_cell.angle_beta   90.00
_cell.angle_gamma   90.00
#
_symmetry.space_group_name_H-M   'P 1'
#
loop_
_entity.id
_entity.type
_entity.pdbx_description
1 polymer ?
#
loop_
_entity_poly.entity_id
_entity_poly.type
_entity_poly.pdbx_seq_one_letter_code
_entity_poly.pdbx_strand_id
1 'polypeptide(L)'
;MNRTIAVNYPAPIPVGHVVEVTEFADTRPEKKRRGFDMSEAFRHPVLFDRTTGIRYMNHVHSSTGGNGGNTFTPVLYPVLPRPDLAVSAVWLGTVVACALVMNEGLNGQHTTLVLAPA
;
A
#
# COMPACT_ATOMS: atom_id res chain seq x y z
N MET A 1 -3.77 5.48 20.05
CA MET A 1 -3.48 4.03 19.99
C MET A 1 -2.74 3.75 18.70
N ASN A 2 -1.74 2.87 18.71
CA ASN A 2 -0.97 2.55 17.50
C ASN A 2 -1.83 1.74 16.52
N ARG A 3 -1.62 1.94 15.23
CA ARG A 3 -2.30 1.24 14.13
C ARG A 3 -1.29 0.41 13.36
N THR A 4 -1.63 -0.83 13.07
CA THR A 4 -0.83 -1.70 12.21
C THR A 4 -1.38 -1.65 10.79
N ILE A 5 -0.49 -1.43 9.82
CA ILE A 5 -0.84 -1.36 8.40
C ILE A 5 -0.01 -2.37 7.62
N ALA A 6 -0.68 -3.16 6.78
CA ALA A 6 -0.04 -3.95 5.75
C ALA A 6 -0.01 -3.15 4.44
N VAL A 7 1.16 -3.10 3.80
CA VAL A 7 1.35 -2.47 2.49
C VAL A 7 1.56 -3.57 1.46
N ASN A 8 1.00 -3.38 0.26
CA ASN A 8 1.07 -4.42 -0.78
C ASN A 8 2.48 -4.67 -1.34
N TYR A 9 3.40 -3.71 -1.16
CA TYR A 9 4.77 -3.77 -1.68
C TYR A 9 5.79 -3.31 -0.65
N PRO A 10 7.08 -3.61 -0.88
CA PRO A 10 8.15 -3.08 -0.06
C PRO A 10 8.11 -1.55 0.01
N ALA A 11 7.88 -1.05 1.21
CA ALA A 11 7.93 0.33 1.60
C ALA A 11 8.91 0.45 2.79
N PRO A 12 10.22 0.60 2.55
CA PRO A 12 11.23 0.71 3.60
C PRO A 12 11.18 2.10 4.26
N ILE A 13 10.05 2.44 4.88
CA ILE A 13 9.86 3.74 5.52
C ILE A 13 10.57 3.75 6.89
N PRO A 14 11.54 4.64 7.13
CA PRO A 14 12.26 4.70 8.40
C PRO A 14 11.36 5.06 9.59
N VAL A 15 11.74 4.56 10.77
CA VAL A 15 11.13 4.97 12.04
C VAL A 15 11.31 6.47 12.26
N GLY A 16 10.27 7.12 12.77
CA GLY A 16 10.22 8.57 13.00
C GLY A 16 9.65 9.37 11.83
N HIS A 17 9.49 8.77 10.64
CA HIS A 17 8.87 9.46 9.50
C HIS A 17 7.38 9.69 9.72
N VAL A 18 6.87 10.82 9.23
CA VAL A 18 5.44 11.13 9.23
C VAL A 18 4.85 10.71 7.90
N VAL A 19 3.89 9.79 7.94
CA VAL A 19 3.20 9.27 6.76
C VAL A 19 1.74 9.72 6.75
N GLU A 20 1.26 10.16 5.59
CA GLU A 20 -0.16 10.25 5.29
C GLU A 20 -0.63 8.91 4.74
N VAL A 21 -1.66 8.36 5.36
CA VAL A 21 -2.28 7.10 5.00
C VAL A 21 -3.61 7.39 4.34
N THR A 22 -3.80 6.89 3.12
CA THR A 22 -5.09 6.90 2.42
C THR A 22 -5.66 5.49 2.39
N GLU A 23 -6.82 5.30 3.02
CA GLU A 23 -7.59 4.06 3.01
C GLU A 23 -8.74 4.17 2.00
N PHE A 24 -9.15 3.03 1.43
CA PHE A 24 -10.20 2.98 0.42
C PHE A 24 -11.40 2.14 0.88
N ALA A 25 -12.58 2.47 0.36
CA ALA A 25 -13.82 1.76 0.62
C ALA A 25 -14.02 0.60 -0.37
N ASP A 26 -14.58 -0.52 0.10
CA ASP A 26 -15.12 -1.56 -0.77
C ASP A 26 -16.51 -1.13 -1.31
N THR A 27 -16.51 -0.55 -2.50
CA THR A 27 -17.73 -0.07 -3.18
C THR A 27 -18.46 -1.16 -3.96
N ARG A 28 -17.95 -2.40 -3.98
CA ARG A 28 -18.60 -3.50 -4.69
C ARG A 28 -19.96 -3.81 -4.03
N PRO A 29 -20.98 -4.22 -4.82
CA PRO A 29 -22.26 -4.67 -4.28
C PRO A 29 -22.07 -5.77 -3.23
N GLU A 30 -22.87 -5.77 -2.15
CA GLU A 30 -22.71 -6.68 -1.02
C GLU A 30 -22.63 -8.16 -1.43
N LYS A 31 -23.44 -8.57 -2.40
CA LYS A 31 -23.45 -9.94 -2.96
C LYS A 31 -22.12 -10.35 -3.60
N LYS A 32 -21.29 -9.38 -4.01
CA LYS A 32 -19.95 -9.56 -4.61
C LYS A 32 -18.80 -9.40 -3.60
N ARG A 33 -19.07 -9.11 -2.32
CA ARG A 33 -18.04 -8.96 -1.28
C ARG A 33 -17.55 -10.29 -0.69
N ARG A 34 -17.92 -11.42 -1.29
CA ARG A 34 -17.53 -12.77 -0.82
C ARG A 34 -16.20 -13.17 -1.45
N GLY A 35 -15.17 -13.40 -0.63
CA GLY A 35 -13.89 -13.94 -1.06
C GLY A 35 -12.69 -13.37 -0.30
N PHE A 36 -11.60 -14.13 -0.26
CA PHE A 36 -10.31 -13.73 0.28
C PHE A 36 -9.43 -13.23 -0.87
N ASP A 37 -9.78 -12.09 -1.45
CA ASP A 37 -9.09 -11.62 -2.64
C ASP A 37 -8.07 -10.53 -2.29
N MET A 38 -6.89 -10.99 -1.87
CA MET A 38 -5.73 -10.14 -1.57
C MET A 38 -5.23 -9.35 -2.80
N SER A 39 -5.79 -9.62 -3.98
CA SER A 39 -5.53 -8.90 -5.24
C SER A 39 -6.35 -7.61 -5.40
N GLU A 40 -7.24 -7.29 -4.46
CA GLU A 40 -8.07 -6.10 -4.57
C GLU A 40 -7.34 -4.84 -4.10
N ALA A 41 -7.13 -3.87 -5.00
CA ALA A 41 -6.34 -2.67 -4.72
C ALA A 41 -6.88 -1.86 -3.53
N PHE A 42 -8.20 -1.77 -3.34
CA PHE A 42 -8.81 -1.02 -2.24
C PHE A 42 -8.52 -1.60 -0.84
N ARG A 43 -8.02 -2.84 -0.75
CA ARG A 43 -7.64 -3.48 0.54
C ARG A 43 -6.33 -2.95 1.10
N HIS A 44 -5.50 -2.36 0.24
CA HIS A 44 -4.18 -1.88 0.60
C HIS A 44 -4.19 -0.35 0.60
N PRO A 45 -3.75 0.31 1.68
CA PRO A 45 -3.68 1.76 1.70
C PRO A 45 -2.55 2.27 0.82
N VAL A 46 -2.67 3.53 0.40
CA VAL A 46 -1.57 4.30 -0.17
C VAL A 46 -0.89 5.07 0.96
N LEU A 47 0.43 5.08 0.96
CA LEU A 47 1.23 5.85 1.91
C LEU A 47 1.95 6.97 1.19
N PHE A 48 1.92 8.17 1.77
CA PHE A 48 2.77 9.28 1.37
C PHE A 48 3.67 9.65 2.54
N ASP A 49 4.95 9.30 2.43
CA ASP A 49 5.97 9.69 3.39
C ASP A 49 6.25 11.18 3.23
N ARG A 50 5.68 12.00 4.13
CA ARG A 50 5.80 13.45 4.06
C ARG A 50 7.19 13.93 4.44
N THR A 51 7.99 13.10 5.11
CA THR A 51 9.36 13.42 5.46
C THR A 51 10.26 13.39 4.23
N THR A 52 10.04 12.46 3.30
CA THR A 52 10.87 12.30 2.09
C THR A 52 10.19 12.74 0.79
N GLY A 53 8.87 12.91 0.80
CA GLY A 53 8.07 13.17 -0.40
C GLY A 53 7.83 11.92 -1.26
N ILE A 54 8.13 10.72 -0.76
CA ILE A 54 7.95 9.47 -1.50
C ILE A 54 6.54 8.92 -1.28
N ARG A 55 5.90 8.46 -2.36
CA ARG A 55 4.59 7.78 -2.32
C ARG A 55 4.75 6.29 -2.60
N TYR A 56 4.13 5.48 -1.75
CA TYR A 56 4.05 4.03 -1.88
C TYR A 56 2.62 3.64 -2.26
N MET A 57 2.45 3.08 -3.46
CA MET A 57 1.13 2.81 -4.02
C MET A 57 0.63 1.39 -3.75
N ASN A 58 -0.69 1.26 -3.68
CA ASN A 58 -1.41 0.00 -3.75
C ASN A 58 -1.53 -0.49 -5.20
N HIS A 59 -0.39 -0.68 -5.89
CA HIS A 59 -0.43 -1.35 -7.18
C HIS A 59 -0.86 -2.82 -6.98
N VAL A 60 -1.46 -3.50 -7.95
CA VAL A 60 -1.64 -4.96 -7.86
C VAL A 60 -1.27 -5.50 -9.23
N HIS A 61 -0.27 -6.37 -9.29
CA HIS A 61 -0.05 -7.15 -10.50
C HIS A 61 -1.08 -8.27 -10.53
N SER A 62 -2.00 -8.22 -11.48
CA SER A 62 -3.06 -9.21 -11.66
C SER A 62 -2.56 -10.57 -12.19
N SER A 63 -1.26 -10.70 -12.49
CA SER A 63 -0.63 -11.97 -12.87
C SER A 63 0.89 -11.93 -12.63
N THR A 64 1.53 -13.10 -12.61
CA THR A 64 3.00 -13.27 -12.63
C THR A 64 3.66 -12.59 -13.85
N GLY A 65 2.93 -12.46 -14.96
CA GLY A 65 3.31 -11.67 -16.13
C GLY A 65 2.83 -10.22 -16.08
N GLY A 66 2.37 -9.72 -14.93
CA GLY A 66 1.74 -8.40 -14.78
C GLY A 66 2.72 -7.21 -14.80
N ASN A 67 4.02 -7.48 -14.94
CA ASN A 67 5.01 -6.53 -15.45
C ASN A 67 5.34 -6.79 -16.94
N GLY A 68 4.46 -7.50 -17.63
CA GLY A 68 4.44 -7.72 -19.08
C GLY A 68 5.64 -8.45 -19.69
N GLY A 69 6.55 -9.04 -18.90
CA GLY A 69 7.85 -9.45 -19.45
C GLY A 69 8.62 -8.29 -20.07
N ASN A 70 8.29 -7.04 -19.70
CA ASN A 70 8.94 -5.87 -20.23
C ASN A 70 10.28 -5.68 -19.52
N THR A 71 11.31 -5.34 -20.29
CA THR A 71 12.52 -4.66 -19.80
C THR A 71 12.10 -3.60 -18.79
N PHE A 72 12.75 -3.56 -17.61
CA PHE A 72 12.46 -2.61 -16.55
C PHE A 72 12.20 -1.21 -17.12
N THR A 73 10.96 -0.75 -17.02
CA THR A 73 10.57 0.61 -17.36
C THR A 73 10.25 1.32 -16.05
N PRO A 74 10.99 2.38 -15.68
CA PRO A 74 10.64 3.15 -14.51
C PRO A 74 9.26 3.79 -14.73
N VAL A 75 8.29 3.38 -13.92
CA VAL A 75 6.94 3.97 -13.94
C VAL A 75 6.97 5.20 -13.04
N LEU A 76 6.67 6.37 -13.61
CA LEU A 76 6.40 7.56 -12.82
C LEU A 76 5.04 7.37 -12.13
N TYR A 77 5.08 7.07 -10.84
CA TYR A 77 3.86 6.97 -10.05
C TYR A 77 3.33 8.38 -9.75
N PRO A 78 2.05 8.66 -10.03
CA PRO A 78 1.49 9.99 -9.75
C PRO A 78 1.53 10.32 -8.26
N VAL A 79 1.66 11.60 -7.91
CA VAL A 79 1.65 12.05 -6.50
C VAL A 79 0.23 11.99 -5.92
N LEU A 80 -0.80 11.77 -6.73
CA LEU A 80 -2.18 11.67 -6.25
C LEU A 80 -2.60 10.20 -6.06
N PRO A 81 -3.53 9.92 -5.12
CA PRO A 81 -4.11 8.59 -5.01
C PRO A 81 -4.83 8.23 -6.31
N ARG A 82 -5.07 6.93 -6.50
CA ARG A 82 -5.87 6.41 -7.61
C ARG A 82 -7.24 7.09 -7.67
N PRO A 83 -7.60 7.77 -8.78
CA PRO A 83 -8.87 8.49 -8.87
C PRO A 83 -10.08 7.54 -9.01
N ASP A 84 -9.83 6.28 -9.38
CA ASP A 84 -10.83 5.23 -9.56
C ASP A 84 -11.28 4.57 -8.24
N LEU A 85 -10.56 4.80 -7.13
CA LEU A 85 -10.89 4.20 -5.83
C LEU A 85 -11.53 5.23 -4.89
N ALA A 86 -12.67 4.85 -4.29
CA ALA A 86 -13.34 5.69 -3.31
C ALA A 86 -12.54 5.71 -2.00
N VAL A 87 -12.13 6.90 -1.55
CA VAL A 87 -11.42 7.09 -0.28
C VAL A 87 -12.38 6.91 0.89
N SER A 88 -12.02 6.07 1.85
CA SER A 88 -12.77 5.90 3.11
C SER A 88 -12.23 6.79 4.23
N ALA A 89 -10.90 6.97 4.29
CA ALA A 89 -10.25 7.79 5.31
C ALA A 89 -8.88 8.28 4.83
N VAL A 90 -8.48 9.45 5.35
CA VAL A 90 -7.12 9.98 5.24
C VAL A 90 -6.67 10.42 6.62
N TRP A 91 -5.48 10.02 7.05
CA TRP A 91 -4.96 10.33 8.37
C TRP A 91 -3.43 10.33 8.40
N LEU A 92 -2.86 10.97 9.43
CA LEU A 92 -1.41 11.05 9.62
C LEU A 92 -0.96 10.14 10.76
N GLY A 93 0.19 9.49 10.57
CA GLY A 93 0.83 8.71 11.62
C GLY A 93 2.34 8.80 11.55
N THR A 94 3.01 8.62 12.69
CA THR A 94 4.46 8.51 12.77
C THR A 94 4.85 7.04 12.79
N VAL A 95 5.80 6.64 11.94
CA VAL A 95 6.32 5.27 11.90
C VAL A 95 7.05 4.97 13.21
N VAL A 96 6.60 3.96 13.94
CA VAL A 96 7.28 3.48 15.16
C VAL A 96 7.96 2.13 14.95
N ALA A 97 7.51 1.36 13.96
CA ALA A 97 8.18 0.15 13.50
C ALA A 97 7.89 -0.10 12.02
N CYS A 98 8.88 -0.65 11.31
CA CYS A 98 8.77 -1.10 9.93
C CYS A 98 9.39 -2.49 9.82
N ALA A 99 8.59 -3.46 9.40
CA ALA A 99 9.05 -4.82 9.14
C ALA A 99 8.94 -5.11 7.65
N LEU A 100 10.04 -5.55 7.05
CA LEU A 100 10.11 -6.02 5.67
C LEU A 100 10.32 -7.53 5.68
N VAL A 101 9.42 -8.26 5.04
CA VAL A 101 9.49 -9.72 4.95
C VAL A 101 9.64 -10.10 3.49
N MET A 102 10.75 -10.78 3.19
CA MET A 102 10.95 -11.45 1.90
C MET A 102 10.17 -12.76 1.91
N ASN A 103 9.28 -12.95 0.93
CA ASN A 103 8.58 -14.21 0.73
C ASN A 103 9.23 -14.96 -0.44
N GLU A 104 10.12 -15.89 -0.11
CA GLU A 104 10.89 -16.68 -1.08
C GLU A 104 9.99 -17.50 -2.03
N GLY A 105 8.85 -17.99 -1.54
CA GLY A 105 7.92 -18.80 -2.35
C GLY A 105 7.13 -18.02 -3.41
N LEU A 106 7.05 -16.69 -3.28
CA LEU A 106 6.31 -15.81 -4.20
C LEU A 106 7.20 -14.78 -4.89
N ASN A 107 8.52 -14.82 -4.67
CA ASN A 107 9.47 -13.79 -5.11
C ASN A 107 8.99 -12.36 -4.79
N GLY A 108 8.32 -12.19 -3.65
CA GLY A 108 7.68 -10.95 -3.24
C GLY A 108 8.28 -10.39 -1.96
N GLN A 109 8.02 -9.11 -1.68
CA GLN A 109 8.33 -8.51 -0.38
C GLN A 109 7.06 -7.87 0.19
N HIS A 110 6.87 -8.00 1.50
CA HIS A 110 5.75 -7.41 2.22
C HIS A 110 6.25 -6.43 3.26
N THR A 111 5.53 -5.32 3.43
CA THR A 111 5.79 -4.38 4.52
C THR A 111 4.65 -4.38 5.51
N THR A 112 5.00 -4.48 6.79
CA THR A 112 4.10 -4.14 7.89
C THR A 112 4.65 -2.93 8.61
N LEU A 113 3.82 -1.89 8.77
CA LEU A 113 4.13 -0.70 9.54
C LEU A 113 3.31 -0.68 10.82
N VAL A 114 3.92 -0.20 11.90
CA VAL A 114 3.19 0.25 13.10
C VAL A 114 3.30 1.75 13.15
N LEU A 115 2.16 2.44 13.19
CA LEU A 115 2.05 3.89 13.20
C LEU A 115 1.45 4.37 14.52
N ALA A 116 2.11 5.31 15.18
CA ALA A 116 1.49 6.10 16.24
C ALA A 116 0.69 7.27 15.64
N PRO A 117 -0.38 7.76 16.30
CA PRO A 117 -1.02 9.00 15.89
C PRO A 117 0.01 10.14 15.83
N ALA A 118 0.01 10.88 14.72
CA ALA A 118 0.84 12.08 14.55
C ALA A 118 0.13 13.35 15.05
#